data_AF-A0A847PJ81-F1
#
_entry.id   AF-A0A847PJ81-F1
#
_cell.length_a   1.000
_cell.length_b   1.000
_cell.length_c   1.000
_cell.angle_alpha   90.00
_cell.angle_beta   90.00
_cell.angle_gamma   90.00
#
_symmetry.space_group_name_H-M   'P 1'
#
loop_
_entity.id
_entity.type
_entity.pdbx_description
1 polymer ?
#
loop_
_entity_poly.entity_id
_entity_poly.type
_entity_poly.pdbx_seq_one_letter_code
_entity_poly.pdbx_strand_id
1 'polypeptide(L)'
;MNKKFLVLLLIAALTAFLFVGCLPPGPGPDPDDPDDPVDGVVVEIDGAVEIGGKNYVSGGNHDITVTFPKPVVNARVFVSDCLGDYSKQPTSGTQIVLWPNEDNTVWSGKYKFACTPCGDPDSCNLTSECCASYVTVVAGECDEDTCIQVPVIVDCLPPFACIEVKGADCECEDCEFTFKSQVTSQDCKADAECCGDDCSGLAGWSIAIYNKNPFDKCCATTCYDPIWSDSGTDCPIDTKTSCLPLRNVTNNKILYYVIATLVDNVGNEVEYYATMTQTGETGCAVTVTRYCADKLNCACTTWETESTDTSCVVGATADGVIGTCLPAGNCCD
;
A
#
# COMPACT_ATOMS: atom_id res chain seq x y z
N MET A 1 25.19 -8.87 7.99
CA MET A 1 24.09 -8.70 8.98
C MET A 1 24.53 -7.70 10.04
N ASN A 2 24.09 -6.44 9.94
CA ASN A 2 24.55 -5.36 10.80
C ASN A 2 23.76 -5.34 12.12
N LYS A 3 24.43 -5.59 13.25
CA LYS A 3 23.85 -5.59 14.62
C LYS A 3 23.08 -4.31 14.98
N LYS A 4 23.34 -3.20 14.27
CA LYS A 4 22.66 -1.92 14.46
C LYS A 4 21.21 -1.91 13.92
N PHE A 5 20.93 -2.74 12.91
CA PHE A 5 19.59 -2.84 12.30
C PHE A 5 18.60 -3.58 13.21
N LEU A 6 19.07 -4.64 13.89
CA LEU A 6 18.25 -5.40 14.85
C LEU A 6 17.82 -4.56 16.07
N VAL A 7 18.68 -3.62 16.50
CA VAL A 7 18.40 -2.75 17.66
C VAL A 7 17.40 -1.65 17.31
N LEU A 8 17.44 -1.10 16.10
CA LEU A 8 16.45 -0.11 15.64
C LEU A 8 15.04 -0.74 15.46
N LEU A 9 14.98 -1.97 14.95
CA LEU A 9 13.72 -2.72 14.79
C LEU A 9 13.10 -3.12 16.15
N LEU A 10 13.94 -3.43 17.15
CA LEU A 10 13.50 -3.70 18.52
C LEU A 10 13.03 -2.44 19.27
N ILE A 11 13.59 -1.26 18.98
CA ILE A 11 13.17 0.00 19.62
C ILE A 11 11.83 0.49 19.05
N ALA A 12 11.62 0.36 17.73
CA ALA A 12 10.34 0.73 17.10
C ALA A 12 9.18 -0.16 17.58
N ALA A 13 9.42 -1.47 17.75
CA ALA A 13 8.43 -2.38 18.32
C ALA A 13 8.14 -2.12 19.82
N LEU A 14 9.11 -1.60 20.58
CA LEU A 14 8.93 -1.32 22.01
C LEU A 14 8.18 0.00 22.27
N THR A 15 8.28 0.99 21.38
CA THR A 15 7.54 2.26 21.50
C THR A 15 6.06 2.14 21.11
N ALA A 16 5.70 1.18 20.26
CA ALA A 16 4.29 0.87 19.98
C ALA A 16 3.54 0.29 21.21
N PHE A 17 4.27 -0.34 22.15
CA PHE A 17 3.70 -0.90 23.38
C PHE A 17 3.69 0.06 24.59
N LEU A 18 4.26 1.27 24.46
CA LEU A 18 4.39 2.21 25.60
C LEU A 18 3.34 3.32 25.66
N PHE A 19 2.38 3.36 24.73
CA PHE A 19 1.27 4.32 24.76
C PHE A 19 -0.07 3.75 25.24
N VAL A 20 -0.06 2.60 25.95
CA VAL A 20 -1.18 2.23 26.84
C VAL A 20 -1.06 3.02 28.15
N GLY A 21 -1.06 4.35 28.02
CA GLY A 21 -0.91 5.30 29.11
C GLY A 21 -2.26 5.74 29.67
N CYS A 22 -2.75 4.97 30.65
CA CYS A 22 -3.52 5.43 31.82
C CYS A 22 -4.33 6.74 31.66
N LEU A 23 -5.53 6.66 31.11
CA LEU A 23 -6.58 7.65 31.39
C LEU A 23 -7.03 7.49 32.85
N PRO A 24 -7.27 8.58 33.60
CA PRO A 24 -7.89 8.49 34.92
C PRO A 24 -9.26 7.81 34.77
N PRO A 25 -9.62 6.85 35.66
CA PRO A 25 -10.91 6.19 35.56
C PRO A 25 -12.00 7.27 35.71
N GLY A 26 -12.81 7.42 34.66
CA GLY A 26 -14.09 8.10 34.78
C GLY A 26 -14.96 7.42 35.84
N PRO A 27 -16.07 8.05 36.27
CA PRO A 27 -17.06 7.35 37.08
C PRO A 27 -17.39 6.01 36.38
N GLY A 28 -17.22 4.90 37.12
CA GLY A 28 -17.38 3.56 36.55
C GLY A 28 -18.79 3.36 36.00
N PRO A 29 -18.94 2.46 35.01
CA PRO A 29 -20.21 2.21 34.35
C PRO A 29 -21.30 1.81 35.34
N ASP A 30 -22.52 2.32 35.13
CA ASP A 30 -23.70 1.94 35.90
C ASP A 30 -24.25 0.66 35.28
N PRO A 31 -24.21 -0.50 35.97
CA PRO A 31 -24.66 -1.77 35.41
C PRO A 31 -26.16 -1.81 35.07
N ASP A 32 -26.92 -0.77 35.44
CA ASP A 32 -28.35 -0.62 35.16
C ASP A 32 -28.66 0.41 34.04
N ASP A 33 -27.65 0.99 33.36
CA ASP A 33 -27.85 1.91 32.22
C ASP A 33 -27.81 1.14 30.87
N PRO A 34 -28.94 0.99 30.15
CA PRO A 34 -28.99 0.28 28.87
C PRO A 34 -28.31 1.05 27.71
N ASP A 35 -27.90 2.30 27.92
CA ASP A 35 -27.19 3.12 26.94
C ASP A 35 -25.67 3.19 27.19
N ASP A 36 -25.15 2.50 28.23
CA ASP A 36 -23.70 2.44 28.49
C ASP A 36 -23.03 1.50 27.45
N PRO A 37 -22.01 1.95 26.70
CA PRO A 37 -21.27 1.07 25.80
C PRO A 37 -20.70 -0.08 26.64
N VAL A 38 -20.83 -1.31 26.16
CA VAL A 38 -20.31 -2.49 26.86
C VAL A 38 -18.79 -2.37 26.94
N ASP A 39 -18.31 -1.81 28.04
CA ASP A 39 -16.91 -1.51 28.30
C ASP A 39 -16.09 -2.81 28.15
N GLY A 40 -15.11 -2.79 27.24
CA GLY A 40 -14.13 -3.86 27.09
C GLY A 40 -14.39 -4.91 26.01
N VAL A 41 -15.38 -4.74 25.12
CA VAL A 41 -15.42 -5.55 23.89
C VAL A 41 -14.36 -5.04 22.91
N VAL A 42 -13.51 -5.93 22.42
CA VAL A 42 -12.42 -5.61 21.49
C VAL A 42 -12.69 -6.30 20.16
N VAL A 43 -12.61 -5.55 19.06
CA VAL A 43 -12.70 -6.07 17.70
C VAL A 43 -11.35 -5.91 17.04
N GLU A 44 -10.75 -7.03 16.65
CA GLU A 44 -9.49 -7.09 15.92
C GLU A 44 -9.77 -7.59 14.50
N ILE A 45 -9.19 -6.90 13.52
CA ILE A 45 -9.22 -7.29 12.12
C ILE A 45 -7.77 -7.53 11.72
N ASP A 46 -7.45 -8.74 11.29
CA ASP A 46 -6.10 -9.10 10.87
C ASP A 46 -5.63 -8.18 9.74
N GLY A 47 -4.40 -7.67 9.83
CA GLY A 47 -3.85 -6.71 8.86
C GLY A 47 -4.43 -5.29 8.93
N ALA A 48 -5.29 -4.97 9.90
CA ALA A 48 -5.74 -3.59 10.08
C ALA A 48 -4.67 -2.70 10.74
N VAL A 49 -4.61 -1.43 10.34
CA VAL A 49 -3.64 -0.43 10.83
C VAL A 49 -4.36 0.84 11.25
N GLU A 50 -3.98 1.40 12.40
CA GLU A 50 -4.52 2.67 12.89
C GLU A 50 -3.68 3.85 12.38
N ILE A 51 -4.33 4.78 11.66
CA ILE A 51 -3.70 5.97 11.10
C ILE A 51 -4.56 7.17 11.45
N GLY A 52 -4.01 8.10 12.24
CA GLY A 52 -4.73 9.29 12.68
C GLY A 52 -6.03 8.99 13.45
N GLY A 53 -6.06 7.90 14.22
CA GLY A 53 -7.23 7.46 15.00
C GLY A 53 -8.33 6.79 14.16
N LYS A 54 -8.03 6.34 12.95
CA LYS A 54 -8.94 5.57 12.08
C LYS A 54 -8.31 4.23 11.73
N ASN A 55 -9.13 3.18 11.68
CA ASN A 55 -8.69 1.86 11.26
C ASN A 55 -8.79 1.72 9.75
N TYR A 56 -7.70 1.27 9.13
CA TYR A 56 -7.61 0.94 7.71
C TYR A 56 -7.39 -0.56 7.56
N VAL A 57 -7.93 -1.16 6.51
CA VAL A 57 -7.70 -2.57 6.16
C VAL A 57 -7.62 -2.70 4.65
N SER A 58 -6.77 -3.60 4.14
CA SER A 58 -6.72 -3.88 2.72
C SER A 58 -8.01 -4.54 2.22
N GLY A 59 -8.28 -4.44 0.91
CA GLY A 59 -9.23 -5.33 0.27
C GLY A 59 -8.76 -6.79 0.32
N GLY A 60 -9.69 -7.75 0.42
CA GLY A 60 -9.34 -9.18 0.46
C GLY A 60 -9.92 -9.90 1.68
N ASN A 61 -9.41 -11.10 1.96
CA ASN A 61 -9.89 -11.93 3.07
C ASN A 61 -9.12 -11.59 4.35
N HIS A 62 -9.84 -11.30 5.42
CA HIS A 62 -9.30 -10.97 6.74
C HIS A 62 -9.97 -11.82 7.81
N ASP A 63 -9.19 -12.15 8.83
CA ASP A 63 -9.71 -12.77 10.05
C ASP A 63 -10.23 -11.66 10.96
N ILE A 64 -11.44 -11.86 11.50
CA ILE A 64 -12.08 -10.95 12.45
C ILE A 64 -12.20 -11.71 13.77
N THR A 65 -11.67 -11.11 14.84
CA THR A 65 -11.75 -11.63 16.19
C THR A 65 -12.47 -10.64 17.08
N VAL A 66 -13.49 -11.11 17.78
CA VAL A 66 -14.24 -10.33 18.76
C VAL A 66 -13.99 -10.94 20.14
N THR A 67 -13.47 -10.13 21.05
CA THR A 67 -13.22 -10.52 22.43
C THR A 67 -14.19 -9.80 23.35
N PHE A 68 -14.93 -10.55 24.14
CA PHE A 68 -15.86 -10.05 25.14
C PHE A 68 -15.25 -10.16 26.54
N PRO A 69 -15.54 -9.23 27.45
CA PRO A 69 -15.02 -9.26 28.82
C PRO A 69 -15.59 -10.41 29.66
N LYS A 70 -16.68 -11.03 29.22
CA LYS A 70 -17.37 -12.16 29.85
C LYS A 70 -17.92 -13.09 28.75
N PRO A 71 -18.17 -14.37 29.06
CA PRO A 71 -18.81 -15.30 28.11
C PRO A 71 -20.14 -14.74 27.58
N VAL A 72 -20.34 -14.80 26.28
CA VAL A 72 -21.60 -14.41 25.60
C VAL A 72 -22.15 -15.58 24.80
N VAL A 73 -23.40 -15.45 24.35
CA VAL A 73 -24.03 -16.41 23.44
C VAL A 73 -24.54 -15.69 22.20
N ASN A 74 -24.67 -16.45 21.10
CA ASN A 74 -25.15 -15.97 19.81
C ASN A 74 -24.43 -14.73 19.27
N ALA A 75 -23.11 -14.61 19.47
CA ALA A 75 -22.35 -13.52 18.87
C ALA A 75 -22.41 -13.59 17.34
N ARG A 76 -22.76 -12.45 16.72
CA ARG A 76 -22.87 -12.25 15.29
C ARG A 76 -22.11 -10.98 14.94
N VAL A 77 -21.47 -11.00 13.77
CA VAL A 77 -20.91 -9.79 13.19
C VAL A 77 -21.58 -9.54 11.85
N PHE A 78 -21.93 -8.28 11.59
CA PHE A 78 -22.38 -7.79 10.31
C PHE A 78 -21.34 -6.81 9.80
N VAL A 79 -20.84 -7.04 8.59
CA VAL A 79 -19.96 -6.06 7.92
C VAL A 79 -20.79 -5.32 6.89
N SER A 80 -20.88 -4.00 7.02
CA SER A 80 -21.65 -3.20 6.07
C SER A 80 -21.00 -3.19 4.70
N ASP A 81 -21.83 -2.98 3.68
CA ASP A 81 -21.31 -2.67 2.35
C ASP A 81 -20.45 -1.39 2.39
N CYS A 82 -19.62 -1.23 1.38
CA CYS A 82 -18.78 -0.08 1.13
C CYS A 82 -19.66 1.16 0.87
N LEU A 83 -19.78 2.06 1.87
CA LEU A 83 -20.71 3.21 1.83
C LEU A 83 -20.06 4.48 1.23
N GLY A 84 -18.73 4.50 1.22
CA GLY A 84 -17.90 5.62 0.74
C GLY A 84 -17.96 6.91 1.59
N ASP A 85 -18.87 7.02 2.55
CA ASP A 85 -18.99 8.14 3.50
C ASP A 85 -19.47 7.65 4.88
N TYR A 86 -18.72 8.01 5.93
CA TYR A 86 -19.02 7.73 7.33
C TYR A 86 -20.24 8.49 7.89
N SER A 87 -20.74 9.50 7.20
CA SER A 87 -21.97 10.20 7.60
C SER A 87 -23.23 9.35 7.37
N LYS A 88 -23.11 8.29 6.56
CA LYS A 88 -24.23 7.43 6.19
C LYS A 88 -24.32 6.25 7.16
N GLN A 89 -25.52 6.02 7.65
CA GLN A 89 -25.83 4.80 8.39
C GLN A 89 -25.91 3.62 7.42
N PRO A 90 -25.27 2.48 7.72
CA PRO A 90 -25.40 1.29 6.89
C PRO A 90 -26.86 0.82 6.89
N THR A 91 -27.44 0.64 5.71
CA THR A 91 -28.79 0.08 5.55
C THR A 91 -28.79 -1.44 5.39
N SER A 92 -27.61 -2.02 5.12
CA SER A 92 -27.38 -3.44 4.89
C SER A 92 -25.98 -3.83 5.35
N GLY A 93 -25.84 -5.11 5.70
CA GLY A 93 -24.55 -5.72 5.97
C GLY A 93 -24.60 -7.23 5.80
N THR A 94 -23.45 -7.81 5.49
CA THR A 94 -23.30 -9.26 5.37
C THR A 94 -23.04 -9.84 6.74
N GLN A 95 -23.91 -10.73 7.21
CA GLN A 95 -23.65 -11.48 8.43
C GLN A 95 -22.51 -12.48 8.19
N ILE A 96 -21.52 -12.47 9.08
CA ILE A 96 -20.44 -13.44 9.09
C ILE A 96 -20.70 -14.53 10.12
N VAL A 97 -20.23 -15.74 9.81
CA VAL A 97 -20.25 -16.86 10.75
C VAL A 97 -19.04 -16.75 11.66
N LEU A 98 -19.29 -16.71 12.97
CA LEU A 98 -18.26 -16.72 14.00
C LEU A 98 -18.22 -18.06 14.72
N TRP A 99 -17.02 -18.48 15.10
CA TRP A 99 -16.77 -19.68 15.90
C TRP A 99 -16.28 -19.28 17.29
N PRO A 100 -16.94 -19.72 18.37
CA PRO A 100 -16.49 -19.42 19.72
C PRO A 100 -15.28 -20.28 20.12
N ASN A 101 -14.49 -19.75 21.04
CA ASN A 101 -13.55 -20.53 21.84
C ASN A 101 -14.28 -21.33 22.94
N GLU A 102 -13.54 -22.10 23.74
CA GLU A 102 -14.13 -23.04 24.72
C GLU A 102 -14.99 -22.37 25.80
N ASP A 103 -14.70 -21.13 26.16
CA ASP A 103 -15.40 -20.38 27.20
C ASP A 103 -16.35 -19.28 26.65
N ASN A 104 -16.54 -19.23 25.32
CA ASN A 104 -17.37 -18.25 24.61
C ASN A 104 -17.00 -16.77 24.87
N THR A 105 -15.76 -16.47 25.27
CA THR A 105 -15.27 -15.09 25.42
C THR A 105 -14.64 -14.56 24.14
N VAL A 106 -14.16 -15.42 23.25
CA VAL A 106 -13.52 -15.05 21.99
C VAL A 106 -14.25 -15.71 20.83
N TRP A 107 -14.60 -14.93 19.83
CA TRP A 107 -15.33 -15.38 18.64
C TRP A 107 -14.58 -14.95 17.39
N SER A 108 -14.26 -15.91 16.51
CA SER A 108 -13.46 -15.64 15.32
C SER A 108 -14.16 -16.09 14.05
N GLY A 109 -14.04 -15.28 12.99
CA GLY A 109 -14.55 -15.58 11.66
C GLY A 109 -13.67 -14.99 10.58
N LYS A 110 -14.08 -15.16 9.32
CA LYS A 110 -13.40 -14.57 8.17
C LYS A 110 -14.38 -13.73 7.37
N TYR A 111 -13.91 -12.60 6.85
CA TYR A 111 -14.68 -11.77 5.93
C TYR A 111 -13.83 -11.31 4.76
N LYS A 112 -14.46 -11.13 3.60
CA LYS A 112 -13.81 -10.57 2.42
C LYS A 112 -14.22 -9.10 2.24
N PHE A 113 -13.35 -8.18 2.62
CA PHE A 113 -13.53 -6.76 2.33
C PHE A 113 -13.37 -6.49 0.83
N ALA A 114 -14.20 -5.60 0.29
CA ALA A 114 -14.17 -5.18 -1.10
C ALA A 114 -14.56 -3.71 -1.23
N CYS A 115 -13.92 -2.99 -2.15
CA CYS A 115 -14.21 -1.59 -2.44
C CYS A 115 -15.20 -1.40 -3.60
N THR A 116 -15.82 -2.47 -4.08
CA THR A 116 -16.89 -2.36 -5.09
C THR A 116 -18.19 -2.00 -4.37
N PRO A 117 -18.93 -0.97 -4.83
CA PRO A 117 -20.17 -0.62 -4.17
C PRO A 117 -21.23 -1.72 -4.34
N CYS A 118 -22.19 -1.68 -3.42
CA CYS A 118 -23.41 -2.45 -3.33
C CYS A 118 -24.13 -2.63 -4.68
N GLY A 119 -25.02 -3.63 -4.77
CA GLY A 119 -25.67 -4.09 -6.00
C GLY A 119 -26.58 -3.10 -6.76
N ASP A 120 -26.55 -1.81 -6.46
CA ASP A 120 -27.26 -0.75 -7.18
C ASP A 120 -26.26 0.30 -7.75
N PRO A 121 -25.98 0.27 -9.05
CA PRO A 121 -25.03 1.17 -9.71
C PRO A 121 -25.50 2.63 -9.78
N ASP A 122 -26.79 2.92 -9.54
CA ASP A 122 -27.34 4.28 -9.66
C ASP A 122 -27.29 5.08 -8.34
N SER A 123 -27.13 4.40 -7.18
CA SER A 123 -27.07 5.03 -5.85
C SER A 123 -25.65 5.17 -5.30
N CYS A 124 -24.69 4.47 -5.90
CA CYS A 124 -23.27 4.52 -5.51
C CYS A 124 -22.46 5.23 -6.59
N ASN A 125 -22.54 6.55 -6.61
CA ASN A 125 -21.68 7.35 -7.47
C ASN A 125 -20.30 7.52 -6.84
N LEU A 126 -19.51 6.46 -6.73
CA LEU A 126 -18.17 6.53 -6.15
C LEU A 126 -17.22 5.55 -6.83
N THR A 127 -16.41 6.09 -7.73
CA THR A 127 -15.04 5.62 -8.02
C THR A 127 -14.13 5.83 -6.80
N SER A 128 -14.63 5.75 -5.55
CA SER A 128 -13.79 5.94 -4.38
C SER A 128 -13.14 4.59 -4.08
N GLU A 129 -11.90 4.48 -4.54
CA GLU A 129 -11.08 3.29 -4.41
C GLU A 129 -10.61 3.07 -2.95
N CYS A 130 -10.97 4.02 -2.06
CA CYS A 130 -11.14 3.93 -0.61
C CYS A 130 -12.61 3.94 -0.22
N CYS A 131 -13.01 3.18 0.80
CA CYS A 131 -14.35 3.36 1.33
C CYS A 131 -14.56 3.05 2.80
N ALA A 132 -15.55 3.74 3.36
CA ALA A 132 -16.05 3.52 4.71
C ALA A 132 -16.93 2.27 4.79
N SER A 133 -16.69 1.44 5.80
CA SER A 133 -17.52 0.31 6.21
C SER A 133 -17.64 0.29 7.75
N TYR A 134 -18.55 -0.53 8.26
CA TYR A 134 -18.78 -0.78 9.68
C TYR A 134 -18.74 -2.26 9.98
N VAL A 135 -17.99 -2.64 11.01
CA VAL A 135 -18.08 -3.96 11.65
C VAL A 135 -19.02 -3.82 12.85
N THR A 136 -20.24 -4.35 12.71
CA THR A 136 -21.25 -4.33 13.76
C THR A 136 -21.24 -5.66 14.50
N VAL A 137 -20.95 -5.64 15.79
CA VAL A 137 -21.02 -6.80 16.68
C VAL A 137 -22.37 -6.79 17.39
N VAL A 138 -23.06 -7.92 17.37
CA VAL A 138 -24.31 -8.16 18.09
C VAL A 138 -24.19 -9.46 18.89
N ALA A 139 -24.44 -9.45 20.20
CA ALA A 139 -24.47 -10.66 21.03
C ALA A 139 -25.58 -10.59 22.08
N GLY A 140 -26.12 -11.76 22.50
CA GLY A 140 -27.21 -11.83 23.48
C GLY A 140 -28.13 -13.05 23.34
N GLU A 141 -28.99 -13.28 24.34
CA GLU A 141 -29.88 -14.45 24.38
C GLU A 141 -31.17 -14.28 23.57
N CYS A 142 -31.78 -13.08 23.56
CA CYS A 142 -33.07 -12.83 22.88
C CYS A 142 -33.32 -11.34 22.56
N ASP A 143 -32.90 -10.43 23.44
CA ASP A 143 -32.80 -8.99 23.18
C ASP A 143 -31.30 -8.68 22.97
N GLU A 144 -30.95 -7.86 21.98
CA GLU A 144 -29.55 -7.66 21.57
C GLU A 144 -28.80 -6.80 22.61
N ASP A 145 -28.33 -7.45 23.69
CA ASP A 145 -27.75 -6.82 24.88
C ASP A 145 -26.36 -6.18 24.66
N THR A 146 -25.71 -6.46 23.53
CA THR A 146 -24.42 -5.85 23.19
C THR A 146 -24.41 -5.52 21.71
N CYS A 147 -24.46 -4.22 21.39
CA CYS A 147 -24.35 -3.70 20.04
C CYS A 147 -23.18 -2.71 19.98
N ILE A 148 -22.16 -3.02 19.19
CA ILE A 148 -21.01 -2.13 18.97
C ILE A 148 -20.76 -2.02 17.48
N GLN A 149 -20.52 -0.80 17.00
CA GLN A 149 -20.15 -0.53 15.62
C GLN A 149 -18.73 0.03 15.57
N VAL A 150 -17.85 -0.66 14.88
CA VAL A 150 -16.47 -0.24 14.66
C VAL A 150 -16.33 0.24 13.22
N PRO A 151 -16.05 1.54 12.99
CA PRO A 151 -15.79 2.05 11.65
C PRO A 151 -14.45 1.55 11.12
N VAL A 152 -14.40 1.22 9.83
CA VAL A 152 -13.17 0.76 9.14
C VAL A 152 -13.12 1.31 7.71
N ILE A 153 -11.94 1.81 7.31
CA ILE A 153 -11.66 2.23 5.94
C ILE A 153 -11.09 1.02 5.19
N VAL A 154 -11.77 0.58 4.15
CA VAL A 154 -11.24 -0.41 3.22
C VAL A 154 -10.43 0.31 2.15
N ASP A 155 -9.17 -0.06 2.05
CA ASP A 155 -8.22 0.43 1.06
C ASP A 155 -7.93 -0.69 0.05
N CYS A 156 -8.38 -0.51 -1.18
CA CYS A 156 -8.16 -1.47 -2.25
C CYS A 156 -7.15 -0.97 -3.29
N LEU A 157 -6.53 0.19 -3.07
CA LEU A 157 -5.59 0.74 -4.02
C LEU A 157 -4.17 0.40 -3.64
N PRO A 158 -3.32 0.07 -4.62
CA PRO A 158 -1.91 0.21 -4.40
C PRO A 158 -1.51 1.69 -4.39
N PRO A 159 -0.39 2.01 -3.72
CA PRO A 159 0.22 3.34 -3.80
C PRO A 159 0.66 3.67 -5.24
N PHE A 160 1.04 4.92 -5.47
CA PHE A 160 1.51 5.40 -6.76
C PHE A 160 2.74 6.30 -6.65
N ALA A 161 3.52 6.39 -7.74
CA ALA A 161 4.54 7.41 -7.93
C ALA A 161 4.88 7.63 -9.40
N CYS A 162 5.34 8.85 -9.72
CA CYS A 162 5.96 9.22 -11.00
C CYS A 162 7.42 9.61 -10.73
N ILE A 163 8.34 8.67 -10.93
CA ILE A 163 9.76 8.78 -10.61
C ILE A 163 10.53 9.20 -11.86
N GLU A 164 11.00 10.43 -11.90
CA GLU A 164 11.92 10.94 -12.90
C GLU A 164 13.33 10.39 -12.66
N VAL A 165 14.00 9.96 -13.73
CA VAL A 165 15.39 9.50 -13.68
C VAL A 165 16.29 10.43 -14.49
N LYS A 166 17.33 10.94 -13.84
CA LYS A 166 18.35 11.80 -14.47
C LYS A 166 19.74 11.22 -14.27
N GLY A 167 20.55 11.24 -15.32
CA GLY A 167 21.96 10.88 -15.23
C GLY A 167 22.86 12.11 -15.17
N ALA A 168 23.90 12.05 -14.34
CA ALA A 168 24.92 13.07 -14.22
C ALA A 168 26.31 12.43 -14.20
N ASP A 169 27.28 13.14 -14.77
CA ASP A 169 28.67 12.71 -14.77
C ASP A 169 29.20 12.66 -13.33
N CYS A 170 29.79 11.54 -12.94
CA CYS A 170 30.56 11.48 -11.70
C CYS A 170 31.90 12.22 -11.86
N GLU A 171 32.55 12.53 -10.73
CA GLU A 171 33.96 12.96 -10.77
C GLU A 171 34.89 11.87 -11.36
N CYS A 172 34.45 10.62 -11.37
CA CYS A 172 35.08 9.49 -12.07
C CYS A 172 34.39 9.19 -13.40
N GLU A 173 35.02 8.40 -14.28
CA GLU A 173 34.52 8.00 -15.62
C GLU A 173 33.20 7.16 -15.61
N ASP A 174 32.41 7.24 -14.55
CA ASP A 174 31.16 6.50 -14.30
C ASP A 174 29.97 7.48 -14.19
N CYS A 175 28.74 6.95 -14.05
CA CYS A 175 27.53 7.77 -13.98
C CYS A 175 26.77 7.65 -12.67
N GLU A 176 26.35 8.78 -12.12
CA GLU A 176 25.39 8.86 -11.02
C GLU A 176 23.97 9.02 -11.61
N PHE A 177 23.02 8.24 -11.13
CA PHE A 177 21.62 8.40 -11.47
C PHE A 177 20.85 8.93 -10.27
N THR A 178 20.04 9.96 -10.48
CA THR A 178 19.09 10.50 -9.50
C THR A 178 17.69 10.02 -9.83
N PHE A 179 17.00 9.49 -8.83
CA PHE A 179 15.59 9.10 -8.88
C PHE A 179 14.79 10.08 -8.03
N LYS A 180 13.87 10.80 -8.66
CA LYS A 180 13.07 11.82 -7.97
C LYS A 180 11.61 11.74 -8.35
N SER A 181 10.71 11.65 -7.38
CA SER A 181 9.28 11.76 -7.68
C SER A 181 8.94 13.18 -8.14
N GLN A 182 8.12 13.30 -9.18
CA GLN A 182 7.71 14.59 -9.71
C GLN A 182 6.85 15.36 -8.71
N VAL A 183 7.01 16.68 -8.72
CA VAL A 183 6.14 17.62 -8.01
C VAL A 183 5.51 18.51 -9.06
N THR A 184 4.20 18.43 -9.18
CA THR A 184 3.44 19.30 -10.08
C THR A 184 3.12 20.60 -9.35
N SER A 185 3.68 21.70 -9.84
CA SER A 185 3.33 23.04 -9.36
C SER A 185 2.27 23.63 -10.27
N GLN A 186 1.18 24.13 -9.68
CA GLN A 186 0.12 24.81 -10.41
C GLN A 186 -0.12 26.17 -9.79
N ASP A 187 -0.16 27.23 -10.61
CA ASP A 187 -0.44 28.59 -10.14
C ASP A 187 -1.72 28.61 -9.29
N CYS A 188 -1.61 29.16 -8.09
CA CYS A 188 -2.69 29.29 -7.10
C CYS A 188 -3.20 27.97 -6.47
N LYS A 189 -2.47 26.85 -6.61
CA LYS A 189 -2.70 25.61 -5.84
C LYS A 189 -1.43 25.22 -5.10
N ALA A 190 -1.55 24.49 -4.00
CA ALA A 190 -0.40 23.83 -3.41
C ALA A 190 0.18 22.83 -4.41
N ASP A 191 1.51 22.72 -4.41
CA ASP A 191 2.21 21.71 -5.19
C ASP A 191 1.65 20.32 -4.86
N ALA A 192 1.37 19.52 -5.89
CA ALA A 192 0.91 18.15 -5.73
C ALA A 192 2.06 17.20 -6.06
N GLU A 193 2.49 16.46 -5.05
CA GLU A 193 3.51 15.42 -5.18
C GLU A 193 2.92 14.24 -5.90
N CYS A 194 3.62 13.75 -6.92
CA CYS A 194 3.27 12.52 -7.59
C CYS A 194 3.99 11.33 -6.96
N CYS A 195 3.72 11.14 -5.68
CA CYS A 195 3.90 9.90 -4.96
C CYS A 195 2.94 9.87 -3.78
N GLY A 196 2.60 8.68 -3.32
CA GLY A 196 1.73 8.54 -2.16
C GLY A 196 0.77 7.37 -2.33
N ASP A 197 -0.30 7.47 -1.57
CA ASP A 197 -1.48 6.64 -1.69
C ASP A 197 -2.66 7.52 -1.25
N ASP A 198 -3.77 7.45 -1.98
CA ASP A 198 -4.94 8.31 -1.76
C ASP A 198 -5.77 7.86 -0.54
N CYS A 199 -5.34 6.79 0.14
CA CYS A 199 -6.14 6.05 1.09
C CYS A 199 -5.50 5.90 2.47
N SER A 200 -4.71 4.85 2.67
CA SER A 200 -3.95 4.57 3.88
C SER A 200 -2.60 5.29 3.87
N GLY A 201 -2.17 5.85 2.75
CA GLY A 201 -0.89 6.56 2.61
C GLY A 201 0.27 5.60 2.36
N LEU A 202 1.39 6.15 1.86
CA LEU A 202 2.57 5.37 1.53
C LEU A 202 3.28 4.89 2.81
N ALA A 203 3.53 3.58 2.93
CA ALA A 203 4.36 3.01 3.99
C ALA A 203 5.83 2.92 3.59
N GLY A 204 6.11 2.66 2.32
CA GLY A 204 7.48 2.52 1.86
C GLY A 204 7.64 2.42 0.36
N TRP A 205 8.86 2.68 -0.09
CA TRP A 205 9.30 2.46 -1.46
C TRP A 205 10.68 1.81 -1.48
N SER A 206 10.99 1.11 -2.57
CA SER A 206 12.33 0.61 -2.86
C SER A 206 12.63 0.70 -4.34
N ILE A 207 13.90 0.91 -4.69
CA ILE A 207 14.39 0.92 -6.07
C ILE A 207 15.58 -0.02 -6.14
N ALA A 208 15.57 -0.96 -7.07
CA ALA A 208 16.65 -1.92 -7.31
C ALA A 208 17.08 -1.87 -8.78
N ILE A 209 18.40 -1.81 -9.01
CA ILE A 209 19.01 -1.74 -10.34
C ILE A 209 19.84 -3.00 -10.57
N TYR A 210 19.70 -3.60 -11.75
CA TYR A 210 20.39 -4.80 -12.19
C TYR A 210 21.14 -4.56 -13.50
N ASN A 211 22.31 -5.20 -13.66
CA ASN A 211 23.08 -5.19 -14.91
C ASN A 211 22.79 -6.40 -15.82
N LYS A 212 21.80 -7.21 -15.46
CA LYS A 212 21.30 -8.38 -16.19
C LYS A 212 19.80 -8.46 -15.98
N ASN A 213 19.09 -9.07 -16.92
CA ASN A 213 17.65 -9.28 -16.78
C ASN A 213 17.37 -10.10 -15.50
N PRO A 214 16.71 -9.53 -14.48
CA PRO A 214 16.49 -10.21 -13.21
C PRO A 214 15.55 -11.42 -13.33
N PHE A 215 14.81 -11.56 -14.43
CA PHE A 215 13.83 -12.63 -14.62
C PHE A 215 14.24 -13.70 -15.64
N ASP A 216 15.40 -13.57 -16.28
CA ASP A 216 15.86 -14.47 -17.36
C ASP A 216 15.86 -15.95 -16.96
N LYS A 217 16.15 -16.25 -15.68
CA LYS A 217 16.21 -17.64 -15.19
C LYS A 217 15.09 -18.02 -14.24
N CYS A 218 14.68 -17.11 -13.37
CA CYS A 218 13.75 -17.41 -12.29
C CYS A 218 12.32 -16.90 -12.53
N CYS A 219 12.09 -16.14 -13.61
CA CYS A 219 10.80 -15.74 -14.17
C CYS A 219 9.89 -14.95 -13.20
N ALA A 220 9.42 -15.56 -12.11
CA ALA A 220 8.56 -14.93 -11.10
C ALA A 220 9.33 -14.26 -9.95
N THR A 221 10.64 -14.51 -9.83
CA THR A 221 11.47 -13.87 -8.81
C THR A 221 12.81 -13.45 -9.42
N THR A 222 13.46 -12.47 -8.80
CA THR A 222 14.75 -11.97 -9.26
C THR A 222 15.84 -13.03 -9.06
N CYS A 223 16.53 -13.44 -10.12
CA CYS A 223 17.59 -14.46 -10.09
C CYS A 223 18.99 -13.90 -9.86
N TYR A 224 19.12 -12.58 -9.83
CA TYR A 224 20.37 -11.86 -9.66
C TYR A 224 20.24 -10.88 -8.51
N ASP A 225 21.35 -10.62 -7.83
CA ASP A 225 21.42 -9.53 -6.85
C ASP A 225 21.46 -8.17 -7.58
N PRO A 226 20.81 -7.13 -7.02
CA PRO A 226 20.93 -5.80 -7.58
C PRO A 226 22.37 -5.28 -7.45
N ILE A 227 22.82 -4.54 -8.47
CA ILE A 227 24.09 -3.82 -8.42
C ILE A 227 24.00 -2.56 -7.55
N TRP A 228 22.79 -2.07 -7.34
CA TRP A 228 22.47 -0.97 -6.45
C TRP A 228 21.01 -1.07 -6.01
N SER A 229 20.73 -0.71 -4.76
CA SER A 229 19.38 -0.60 -4.24
C SER A 229 19.29 0.46 -3.17
N ASP A 230 18.14 1.13 -3.08
CA ASP A 230 17.79 2.00 -1.97
C ASP A 230 16.29 1.88 -1.61
N SER A 231 15.92 2.34 -0.43
CA SER A 231 14.56 2.26 0.10
C SER A 231 14.30 3.38 1.09
N GLY A 232 13.06 3.86 1.14
CA GLY A 232 12.64 4.86 2.11
C GLY A 232 11.14 4.80 2.39
N THR A 233 10.67 5.69 3.24
CA THR A 233 9.26 5.86 3.59
C THR A 233 8.73 7.24 3.19
N ASP A 234 9.63 8.15 2.79
CA ASP A 234 9.31 9.53 2.49
C ASP A 234 8.77 9.68 1.07
N CYS A 235 7.76 10.55 0.93
CA CYS A 235 7.35 11.17 -0.32
C CYS A 235 7.57 12.69 -0.12
N PRO A 236 8.31 13.39 -1.01
CA PRO A 236 8.80 12.93 -2.31
C PRO A 236 9.96 11.93 -2.22
N ILE A 237 10.00 10.98 -3.17
CA ILE A 237 11.15 10.11 -3.38
C ILE A 237 12.30 10.99 -3.89
N ASP A 238 13.45 10.96 -3.23
CA ASP A 238 14.68 11.64 -3.65
C ASP A 238 15.88 10.79 -3.24
N THR A 239 16.42 10.03 -4.19
CA THR A 239 17.60 9.18 -3.95
C THR A 239 18.56 9.20 -5.13
N LYS A 240 19.82 8.85 -4.86
CA LYS A 240 20.92 8.86 -5.82
C LYS A 240 21.73 7.59 -5.74
N THR A 241 22.11 7.08 -6.90
CA THR A 241 23.01 5.93 -6.96
C THR A 241 24.41 6.33 -6.56
N SER A 242 25.22 5.36 -6.10
CA SER A 242 26.66 5.49 -6.30
C SER A 242 26.97 5.46 -7.80
N CYS A 243 28.16 5.93 -8.20
CA CYS A 243 28.61 5.85 -9.59
C CYS A 243 28.52 4.40 -10.11
N LEU A 244 27.67 4.19 -11.12
CA LEU A 244 27.47 2.89 -11.74
C LEU A 244 28.49 2.70 -12.87
N PRO A 245 29.12 1.51 -12.95
CA PRO A 245 30.26 1.31 -13.83
C PRO A 245 29.88 1.33 -15.30
N LEU A 246 30.69 2.02 -16.12
CA LEU A 246 30.58 1.96 -17.58
C LEU A 246 31.21 0.68 -18.17
N ARG A 247 30.75 -0.50 -17.77
CA ARG A 247 31.38 -1.76 -18.23
C ARG A 247 30.70 -2.37 -19.45
N ASN A 248 31.54 -2.56 -20.48
CA ASN A 248 31.33 -3.35 -21.69
C ASN A 248 30.22 -2.85 -22.60
N VAL A 249 30.64 -2.24 -23.70
CA VAL A 249 29.74 -1.80 -24.75
C VAL A 249 30.15 -2.37 -26.09
N THR A 250 29.36 -3.34 -26.55
CA THR A 250 29.15 -3.48 -27.98
C THR A 250 28.20 -2.34 -28.36
N ASN A 251 28.65 -1.36 -29.15
CA ASN A 251 27.87 -0.19 -29.64
C ASN A 251 27.58 0.97 -28.66
N ASN A 252 28.41 1.20 -27.63
CA ASN A 252 28.32 2.36 -26.71
C ASN A 252 26.97 2.57 -25.99
N LYS A 253 26.23 1.49 -25.72
CA LYS A 253 25.01 1.49 -24.89
C LYS A 253 25.08 0.49 -23.73
N ILE A 254 24.89 0.97 -22.51
CA ILE A 254 24.80 0.10 -21.32
C ILE A 254 23.34 0.01 -20.91
N LEU A 255 22.86 -1.22 -20.74
CA LEU A 255 21.49 -1.51 -20.36
C LEU A 255 21.42 -1.94 -18.89
N TYR A 256 20.60 -1.24 -18.13
CA TYR A 256 20.20 -1.59 -16.77
C TYR A 256 18.72 -1.94 -16.72
N TYR A 257 18.36 -2.79 -15.77
CA TYR A 257 16.98 -3.13 -15.44
C TYR A 257 16.66 -2.55 -14.08
N VAL A 258 15.52 -1.89 -13.95
CA VAL A 258 15.07 -1.20 -12.74
C VAL A 258 13.74 -1.77 -12.31
N ILE A 259 13.65 -2.08 -11.03
CA ILE A 259 12.41 -2.45 -10.35
C ILE A 259 12.20 -1.41 -9.24
N ALA A 260 11.08 -0.71 -9.28
CA ALA A 260 10.66 0.18 -8.20
C ALA A 260 9.38 -0.38 -7.57
N THR A 261 9.40 -0.63 -6.27
CA THR A 261 8.27 -1.19 -5.52
C THR A 261 7.76 -0.16 -4.53
N LEU A 262 6.44 0.01 -4.45
CA LEU A 262 5.77 0.87 -3.47
C LEU A 262 4.77 0.04 -2.67
N VAL A 263 4.69 0.29 -1.37
CA VAL A 263 3.78 -0.38 -0.44
C VAL A 263 3.06 0.67 0.41
N ASP A 264 1.74 0.56 0.55
CA ASP A 264 0.94 1.42 1.42
C ASP A 264 0.90 0.90 2.89
N ASN A 265 0.19 1.59 3.76
CA ASN A 265 0.13 1.22 5.18
C ASN A 265 -0.73 -0.03 5.46
N VAL A 266 -1.55 -0.50 4.53
CA VAL A 266 -2.32 -1.75 4.67
C VAL A 266 -1.71 -2.93 3.91
N GLY A 267 -0.57 -2.72 3.25
CA GLY A 267 0.19 -3.75 2.54
C GLY A 267 -0.23 -3.96 1.08
N ASN A 268 -1.02 -3.06 0.46
CA ASN A 268 -1.18 -3.09 -0.98
C ASN A 268 0.14 -2.66 -1.64
N GLU A 269 0.54 -3.39 -2.67
CA GLU A 269 1.84 -3.23 -3.33
C GLU A 269 1.67 -2.98 -4.84
N VAL A 270 2.52 -2.11 -5.38
CA VAL A 270 2.74 -1.99 -6.82
C VAL A 270 4.22 -2.07 -7.15
N GLU A 271 4.52 -2.71 -8.28
CA GLU A 271 5.85 -2.76 -8.86
C GLU A 271 5.86 -2.10 -10.24
N TYR A 272 6.84 -1.22 -10.45
CA TYR A 272 7.15 -0.61 -11.73
C TYR A 272 8.42 -1.23 -12.31
N TYR A 273 8.35 -1.58 -13.58
CA TYR A 273 9.43 -2.20 -14.33
C TYR A 273 9.93 -1.24 -15.39
N ALA A 274 11.23 -0.98 -15.42
CA ALA A 274 11.85 -0.13 -16.44
C ALA A 274 13.22 -0.63 -16.88
N THR A 275 13.62 -0.31 -18.11
CA THR A 275 15.02 -0.37 -18.50
C THR A 275 15.60 1.03 -18.57
N MET A 276 16.87 1.17 -18.19
CA MET A 276 17.63 2.39 -18.39
C MET A 276 18.75 2.07 -19.38
N THR A 277 18.74 2.75 -20.51
CA THR A 277 19.83 2.69 -21.48
C THR A 277 20.65 3.96 -21.37
N GLN A 278 21.90 3.82 -20.95
CA GLN A 278 22.85 4.92 -21.02
C GLN A 278 23.36 5.06 -22.45
N THR A 279 23.39 6.30 -22.97
CA THR A 279 23.86 6.60 -24.33
C THR A 279 25.00 7.61 -24.31
N GLY A 280 26.12 7.28 -24.97
CA GLY A 280 27.23 8.20 -25.20
C GLY A 280 28.58 7.69 -24.69
N GLU A 281 29.66 8.04 -25.40
CA GLU A 281 31.04 7.72 -25.00
C GLU A 281 31.58 8.67 -23.91
N THR A 282 30.96 9.83 -23.70
CA THR A 282 31.46 10.93 -22.85
C THR A 282 30.37 11.69 -22.07
N GLY A 283 29.23 11.05 -21.81
CA GLY A 283 28.17 11.67 -21.00
C GLY A 283 27.20 10.68 -20.40
N CYS A 284 26.60 11.05 -19.27
CA CYS A 284 25.63 10.23 -18.53
C CYS A 284 24.17 10.37 -18.99
N ALA A 285 23.94 10.60 -20.29
CA ALA A 285 22.59 10.68 -20.82
C ALA A 285 21.88 9.32 -20.69
N VAL A 286 20.66 9.35 -20.14
CA VAL A 286 19.85 8.16 -19.87
C VAL A 286 18.54 8.20 -20.67
N THR A 287 18.17 7.06 -21.24
CA THR A 287 16.84 6.81 -21.78
C THR A 287 16.17 5.77 -20.91
N VAL A 288 14.97 6.06 -20.42
CA VAL A 288 14.17 5.11 -19.63
C VAL A 288 13.01 4.59 -20.47
N THR A 289 12.82 3.28 -20.47
CA THR A 289 11.67 2.63 -21.09
C THR A 289 10.90 1.87 -20.02
N ARG A 290 9.61 2.18 -19.83
CA ARG A 290 8.73 1.47 -18.88
C ARG A 290 8.10 0.24 -19.52
N TYR A 291 7.87 -0.78 -18.70
CA TYR A 291 7.20 -2.02 -19.06
C TYR A 291 6.04 -2.28 -18.10
N CYS A 292 5.03 -3.00 -18.58
CA CYS A 292 4.01 -3.53 -17.71
C CYS A 292 4.59 -4.69 -16.88
N ALA A 293 4.09 -4.87 -15.66
CA ALA A 293 4.25 -6.14 -14.98
C ALA A 293 3.56 -7.21 -15.83
N ASP A 294 4.32 -8.13 -16.44
CA ASP A 294 3.70 -9.27 -17.10
C ASP A 294 2.97 -10.09 -16.05
N LYS A 295 1.64 -10.03 -16.03
CA LYS A 295 0.81 -10.97 -15.27
C LYS A 295 0.96 -12.34 -15.94
N LEU A 296 1.94 -13.08 -15.46
CA LEU A 296 2.40 -14.39 -15.92
C LEU A 296 1.26 -15.32 -16.37
N ASN A 297 1.25 -15.67 -17.66
CA ASN A 297 0.56 -16.86 -18.18
C ASN A 297 1.58 -17.92 -18.63
N CYS A 298 2.57 -18.20 -17.78
CA CYS A 298 3.65 -19.20 -17.96
C CYS A 298 4.79 -18.86 -18.94
N ALA A 299 4.94 -17.62 -19.41
CA ALA A 299 6.16 -17.14 -20.07
C ALA A 299 6.90 -16.17 -19.15
N CYS A 300 8.22 -16.33 -18.96
CA CYS A 300 9.03 -15.44 -18.13
C CYS A 300 8.84 -13.97 -18.55
N THR A 301 8.90 -13.03 -17.62
CA THR A 301 8.73 -11.59 -17.89
C THR A 301 9.61 -11.20 -19.08
N THR A 302 8.98 -10.81 -20.19
CA THR A 302 9.70 -10.46 -21.40
C THR A 302 9.80 -8.95 -21.49
N TRP A 303 11.02 -8.42 -21.38
CA TRP A 303 11.33 -7.01 -21.64
C TRP A 303 11.25 -6.67 -23.15
N GLU A 304 10.43 -7.40 -23.91
CA GLU A 304 10.40 -7.43 -25.38
C GLU A 304 9.12 -6.87 -25.97
N THR A 305 8.01 -6.88 -25.23
CA THR A 305 6.80 -6.18 -25.62
C THR A 305 6.81 -4.78 -25.02
N GLU A 306 7.20 -3.79 -25.84
CA GLU A 306 6.70 -2.43 -25.64
C GLU A 306 5.17 -2.54 -25.52
N SER A 307 4.63 -2.05 -24.40
CA SER A 307 3.20 -2.20 -24.16
C SER A 307 2.43 -1.47 -25.27
N THR A 308 1.39 -2.09 -25.81
CA THR A 308 0.44 -1.36 -26.69
C THR A 308 -0.65 -0.66 -25.87
N ASP A 309 -0.59 -0.80 -24.54
CA ASP A 309 -1.41 -0.04 -23.62
C ASP A 309 -0.84 1.38 -23.52
N THR A 310 -1.53 2.33 -24.15
CA THR A 310 -1.23 3.76 -24.11
C THR A 310 -1.34 4.36 -22.70
N SER A 311 -1.88 3.62 -21.71
CA SER A 311 -1.81 4.02 -20.29
C SER A 311 -0.46 3.70 -19.63
N CYS A 312 0.39 2.91 -20.30
CA CYS A 312 1.65 2.42 -19.73
C CYS A 312 2.92 2.70 -20.53
N VAL A 313 2.82 3.15 -21.78
CA VAL A 313 3.99 3.57 -22.56
C VAL A 313 4.11 5.07 -22.57
N VAL A 314 4.99 5.58 -21.71
CA VAL A 314 5.61 6.88 -21.95
C VAL A 314 6.75 6.59 -22.93
N GLY A 315 6.66 7.12 -24.15
CA GLY A 315 7.71 6.96 -25.16
C GLY A 315 9.07 7.44 -24.62
N ALA A 316 10.15 6.90 -25.18
CA ALA A 316 11.52 7.26 -24.80
C ALA A 316 11.75 8.79 -24.88
N THR A 317 11.80 9.46 -23.73
CA THR A 317 12.28 10.84 -23.60
C THR A 317 13.75 10.82 -23.14
N ALA A 318 14.50 11.85 -23.53
CA ALA A 318 15.75 12.17 -22.84
C ALA A 318 15.35 12.61 -21.42
N ASP A 319 15.85 11.91 -20.40
CA ASP A 319 15.30 11.91 -19.04
C ASP A 319 13.87 11.33 -19.02
N GLY A 320 13.75 10.08 -18.57
CA GLY A 320 12.50 9.32 -18.60
C GLY A 320 11.88 9.10 -17.23
N VAL A 321 10.64 8.62 -17.23
CA VAL A 321 9.80 8.48 -16.03
C VAL A 321 9.45 7.01 -15.79
N ILE A 322 9.47 6.60 -14.52
CA ILE A 322 9.01 5.30 -14.01
C ILE A 322 7.72 5.53 -13.21
N GLY A 323 6.65 4.80 -13.54
CA GLY A 323 5.35 4.88 -12.85
C GLY A 323 4.36 5.90 -13.43
N THR A 324 3.30 6.22 -12.68
CA THR A 324 2.18 7.13 -13.05
C THR A 324 1.57 7.81 -11.82
N CYS A 325 0.99 9.00 -12.02
CA CYS A 325 0.14 9.66 -11.01
C CYS A 325 -1.31 9.15 -11.08
N LEU A 326 -2.01 9.15 -9.94
CA LEU A 326 -3.45 8.95 -9.86
C LEU A 326 -4.19 10.26 -9.50
N PRO A 327 -5.46 10.42 -9.93
CA PRO A 327 -6.13 9.65 -10.99
C PRO A 327 -5.49 9.98 -12.36
N ALA A 328 -5.63 9.09 -13.34
CA ALA A 328 -5.03 9.20 -14.68
C ALA A 328 -5.51 10.40 -15.55
N GLY A 329 -6.02 11.47 -14.94
CA GLY A 329 -6.37 12.74 -15.59
C GLY A 329 -5.21 13.74 -15.54
N ASN A 330 -4.42 13.76 -16.62
CA ASN A 330 -3.62 14.92 -17.08
C ASN A 330 -2.40 15.36 -16.25
N CYS A 331 -1.47 14.46 -15.91
CA CYS A 331 -0.13 14.89 -15.44
C CYS A 331 1.02 14.60 -16.43
N CYS A 332 0.76 13.94 -17.58
CA CYS A 332 1.83 13.49 -18.49
C CYS A 332 1.63 13.86 -19.96
N ASP A 333 0.85 14.90 -20.28
CA ASP A 333 0.75 15.49 -21.64
C ASP A 333 1.17 16.97 -21.64
#